data_AF-A0A7C7S3I7-F1
#
_entry.id   AF-A0A7C7S3I7-F1
#
_cell.length_a   1.000
_cell.length_b   1.000
_cell.length_c   1.000
_cell.angle_alpha   90.00
_cell.angle_beta   90.00
_cell.angle_gamma   90.00
#
_symmetry.space_group_name_H-M   'P 1'
#
loop_
_entity.id
_entity.type
_entity.pdbx_description
1 polymer ?
#
loop_
_entity_poly.entity_id
_entity_poly.type
_entity_poly.pdbx_seq_one_letter_code
_entity_poly.pdbx_strand_id
1 'polypeptide(L)'
;MKNRRDRLIAVLVITPSVILLGIFVYWFIWRTFYISMTDWGKEAPLAVHPVIRFVGLQNYKELFTGILNGRFRQDLVNTFFFT
;
A
#
# COMPACT_ATOMS: atom_id res chain seq x y z
N MET A 1 39.70 -1.92 -15.30
CA MET A 1 38.65 -2.87 -15.75
C MET A 1 37.92 -3.38 -14.50
N LYS A 2 36.66 -2.98 -14.29
CA LYS A 2 35.89 -3.32 -13.08
C LYS A 2 35.64 -4.84 -13.08
N ASN A 3 36.27 -5.55 -12.15
CA ASN A 3 36.32 -7.01 -12.15
C ASN A 3 34.91 -7.59 -11.93
N ARG A 4 34.48 -8.56 -12.74
CA ARG A 4 33.13 -9.15 -12.65
C ARG A 4 32.90 -9.83 -11.30
N ARG A 5 33.97 -10.34 -10.68
CA ARG A 5 33.98 -10.94 -9.34
C ARG A 5 33.67 -9.92 -8.25
N ASP A 6 34.29 -8.75 -8.28
CA ASP A 6 34.06 -7.69 -7.29
C ASP A 6 32.61 -7.20 -7.32
N ARG A 7 32.00 -7.14 -8.52
CA ARG A 7 30.57 -6.79 -8.67
C ARG A 7 29.66 -7.85 -8.04
N LEU A 8 29.96 -9.13 -8.21
CA LEU A 8 29.17 -10.21 -7.60
C LEU A 8 29.27 -10.18 -6.07
N ILE A 9 30.49 -9.96 -5.54
CA ILE A 9 30.71 -9.83 -4.10
C ILE A 9 29.94 -8.61 -3.55
N ALA A 10 30.01 -7.46 -4.22
CA ALA A 10 29.28 -6.27 -3.81
C ALA A 10 27.75 -6.50 -3.76
N VAL A 11 27.18 -7.19 -4.76
CA VAL A 11 25.75 -7.54 -4.75
C VAL A 11 25.43 -8.47 -3.58
N LEU A 12 26.22 -9.52 -3.37
CA LEU A 12 26.01 -10.46 -2.26
C LEU A 12 26.07 -9.79 -0.88
N VAL A 13 26.93 -8.79 -0.71
CA VAL A 13 27.03 -8.04 0.56
C VAL A 13 25.80 -7.16 0.81
N ILE A 14 25.25 -6.52 -0.23
CA ILE A 14 24.09 -5.61 -0.09
C ILE A 14 22.76 -6.38 -0.06
N THR A 15 22.70 -7.57 -0.70
CA THR A 15 21.49 -8.38 -0.85
C THR A 15 20.76 -8.64 0.46
N PRO A 16 21.42 -9.03 1.58
CA PRO A 16 20.75 -9.25 2.86
C PRO A 16 19.98 -8.02 3.35
N SER A 17 20.58 -6.82 3.27
CA SER A 17 19.93 -5.58 3.67
C SER A 17 18.73 -5.24 2.78
N VAL A 18 18.84 -5.48 1.47
CA VAL A 18 17.73 -5.27 0.52
C VAL A 18 16.59 -6.26 0.76
N ILE A 19 16.91 -7.52 1.07
CA ILE A 19 15.90 -8.54 1.44
C ILE A 19 15.16 -8.10 2.71
N LEU A 20 15.90 -7.67 3.74
CA LEU A 20 15.30 -7.16 4.96
C LEU A 20 14.38 -5.97 4.69
N LEU A 21 14.81 -5.02 3.83
CA LEU A 21 13.95 -3.92 3.41
C LEU A 21 12.69 -4.41 2.67
N GLY A 22 12.83 -5.40 1.79
CA GLY A 22 11.72 -6.05 1.10
C GLY A 22 10.67 -6.61 2.07
N ILE A 23 11.12 -7.32 3.10
CA ILE A 23 10.25 -7.97 4.08
C ILE A 23 9.67 -6.96 5.08
N PHE A 24 10.49 -6.06 5.62
CA PHE A 24 10.07 -5.21 6.73
C PHE A 24 9.45 -3.88 6.31
N VAL A 25 9.58 -3.49 5.05
CA VAL A 25 8.98 -2.25 4.54
C VAL A 25 7.97 -2.58 3.44
N TYR A 26 8.43 -3.18 2.34
CA TYR A 26 7.58 -3.33 1.16
C TYR A 26 6.47 -4.36 1.33
N TRP A 27 6.66 -5.41 2.14
CA TRP A 27 5.58 -6.33 2.49
C TRP A 27 4.39 -5.61 3.15
N PHE A 28 4.66 -4.72 4.10
CA PHE A 28 3.60 -3.99 4.82
C PHE A 28 2.93 -2.94 3.93
N ILE A 29 3.70 -2.28 3.06
CA ILE A 29 3.14 -1.38 2.04
C ILE A 29 2.22 -2.17 1.11
N TRP A 30 2.69 -3.32 0.59
CA TRP A 30 1.90 -4.19 -0.28
C TRP A 30 0.62 -4.69 0.42
N ARG A 31 0.73 -5.08 1.70
CA ARG A 31 -0.44 -5.49 2.49
C ARG A 31 -1.47 -4.37 2.60
N THR A 32 -1.02 -3.14 2.82
CA THR A 32 -1.91 -1.96 2.90
C THR A 32 -2.58 -1.69 1.55
N PHE A 33 -1.81 -1.78 0.46
CA PHE A 33 -2.33 -1.68 -0.90
C PHE A 33 -3.38 -2.77 -1.19
N TYR A 34 -3.11 -4.03 -0.87
CA TYR A 34 -4.06 -5.13 -1.04
C TYR A 34 -5.35 -4.88 -0.23
N ILE A 35 -5.23 -4.47 1.04
CA ILE A 35 -6.38 -4.16 1.90
C ILE A 35 -7.25 -3.05 1.30
N SER A 36 -6.63 -2.00 0.74
CA SER A 36 -7.37 -0.91 0.09
C SER A 36 -8.23 -1.36 -1.10
N MET A 37 -7.89 -2.50 -1.71
CA MET A 37 -8.65 -3.13 -2.80
C MET A 37 -9.63 -4.21 -2.34
N THR A 38 -9.76 -4.41 -1.03
CA THR A 38 -10.73 -5.35 -0.43
C THR A 38 -11.84 -4.60 0.30
N ASP A 39 -13.04 -5.16 0.29
CA ASP A 39 -14.12 -4.77 1.17
C ASP A 39 -14.00 -5.57 2.48
N TRP A 40 -13.90 -4.83 3.59
CA TRP A 40 -13.76 -5.35 4.95
C TRP A 40 -15.10 -5.47 5.69
N GLY A 41 -16.21 -5.40 4.96
CA GLY A 41 -17.55 -5.46 5.52
C GLY A 41 -18.04 -4.08 5.92
N LYS A 42 -18.14 -3.15 4.95
CA LYS A 42 -18.68 -1.80 5.17
C LYS A 42 -20.01 -1.76 5.93
N GLU A 43 -20.84 -2.80 5.79
CA GLU A 43 -22.13 -2.90 6.47
C GLU A 43 -22.06 -3.47 7.90
N ALA A 44 -20.98 -4.19 8.25
CA ALA A 44 -20.78 -4.75 9.59
C ALA A 44 -19.28 -4.76 9.96
N PRO A 45 -18.64 -3.58 10.11
CA PRO A 45 -17.19 -3.48 10.30
C PRO A 45 -16.70 -4.05 11.63
N LEU A 46 -17.62 -4.33 12.57
CA LEU A 46 -17.34 -4.95 13.87
C LEU A 46 -17.80 -6.42 13.93
N ALA A 47 -18.11 -7.05 12.80
CA ALA A 47 -18.45 -8.46 12.77
C ALA A 47 -17.28 -9.31 13.29
N VAL A 48 -17.59 -10.32 14.13
CA VAL A 48 -16.61 -11.28 14.65
C VAL A 48 -15.96 -12.07 13.50
N HIS A 49 -16.71 -12.28 12.41
CA HIS A 49 -16.24 -12.94 11.19
C HIS A 49 -16.56 -12.07 9.97
N PRO A 50 -15.75 -11.05 9.67
CA PRO A 50 -15.97 -10.20 8.52
C PRO A 50 -15.72 -10.99 7.23
N VAL A 51 -16.65 -10.91 6.29
CA VAL A 51 -16.50 -11.53 4.96
C VAL A 51 -15.68 -10.59 4.10
N ILE A 52 -14.37 -10.84 4.00
CA ILE A 52 -13.47 -10.03 3.18
C ILE A 52 -13.64 -10.40 1.71
N ARG A 53 -13.92 -9.42 0.86
CA ARG A 53 -14.07 -9.62 -0.59
C ARG A 53 -13.09 -8.74 -1.35
N PHE A 54 -12.44 -9.27 -2.38
CA PHE A 54 -11.65 -8.44 -3.28
C PHE A 54 -12.58 -7.67 -4.22
N VAL A 55 -12.51 -6.34 -4.18
CA VAL A 55 -13.38 -5.42 -4.93
C VAL A 55 -12.62 -4.54 -5.94
N GLY A 56 -11.32 -4.79 -6.10
CA GLY A 56 -10.49 -4.05 -7.04
C GLY A 56 -10.42 -2.57 -6.68
N LEU A 57 -10.71 -1.70 -7.66
CA LEU A 57 -10.65 -0.24 -7.48
C LEU A 57 -11.97 0.39 -7.00
N GLN A 58 -12.97 -0.42 -6.60
CA GLN A 58 -14.28 0.11 -6.22
C GLN A 58 -14.21 1.07 -5.03
N ASN A 59 -13.37 0.77 -4.04
CA ASN A 59 -13.14 1.65 -2.88
C ASN A 59 -12.60 3.02 -3.30
N TYR A 60 -11.66 3.05 -4.24
CA TYR A 60 -11.12 4.29 -4.78
C TYR A 60 -12.19 5.08 -5.53
N LYS A 61 -12.97 4.43 -6.40
CA LYS A 61 -14.07 5.09 -7.09
C LYS A 61 -15.01 5.76 -6.10
N GLU A 62 -15.41 5.06 -5.05
CA GLU A 62 -16.31 5.60 -4.02
C GLU A 62 -15.69 6.72 -3.18
N LEU A 63 -14.39 6.62 -2.83
CA LEU A 63 -13.68 7.69 -2.13
C LEU A 63 -13.60 8.97 -2.95
N PHE A 64 -13.35 8.84 -4.25
CA PHE A 64 -13.28 10.00 -5.12
C PHE A 64 -14.68 10.49 -5.50
N THR A 65 -15.61 9.66 -5.97
CA THR A 65 -16.88 10.13 -6.55
C THR A 65 -18.07 10.14 -5.58
N GLY A 66 -17.94 9.55 -4.40
CA GLY A 66 -19.03 9.42 -3.44
C GLY A 66 -19.44 10.78 -2.86
N ILE A 67 -20.75 11.03 -2.81
CA ILE A 67 -21.33 12.27 -2.27
C ILE A 67 -20.90 12.48 -0.80
N LEU A 68 -20.88 11.40 -0.02
CA LEU A 68 -20.47 11.43 1.39
C LEU A 68 -18.95 11.64 1.58
N ASN A 69 -18.14 11.34 0.56
CA ASN A 69 -16.69 11.39 0.62
C ASN A 69 -16.10 12.66 -0.02
N GLY A 70 -16.93 13.67 -0.35
CA GLY A 70 -16.45 14.91 -0.99
C GLY A 70 -15.31 15.60 -0.21
N ARG A 71 -15.29 15.44 1.13
CA ARG A 71 -14.22 15.96 2.01
C ARG A 71 -12.86 15.37 1.72
N PHE A 72 -12.78 14.11 1.29
CA PHE A 72 -11.51 13.45 0.99
C PHE A 72 -10.70 14.20 -0.08
N ARG A 73 -11.37 14.67 -1.13
CA ARG A 73 -10.72 15.48 -2.19
C ARG A 73 -10.23 16.82 -1.64
N GLN A 74 -11.03 17.46 -0.78
CA GLN A 74 -10.67 18.72 -0.15
C GLN A 74 -9.45 18.55 0.75
N ASP A 75 -9.39 17.46 1.52
CA ASP A 75 -8.28 17.16 2.41
C ASP A 75 -6.99 16.91 1.62
N LEU A 76 -7.05 16.20 0.47
CA LEU A 76 -5.90 16.05 -0.42
C LEU A 76 -5.38 17.39 -0.96
N VAL A 77 -6.29 18.28 -1.37
CA VAL A 77 -5.95 19.64 -1.81
C VAL A 77 -5.29 20.40 -0.67
N ASN A 78 -5.89 20.39 0.51
CA ASN A 78 -5.36 21.05 1.69
C ASN A 78 -3.95 20.54 2.04
N THR A 79 -3.73 19.22 2.07
CA THR A 79 -2.40 18.65 2.33
C THR A 79 -1.37 19.12 1.32
N PHE A 80 -1.71 19.17 0.03
CA PHE A 80 -0.79 19.63 -1.01
C PHE A 80 -0.43 21.12 -0.90
N PHE A 81 -1.38 21.97 -0.49
CA PHE A 81 -1.16 23.42 -0.41
C PHE A 81 -0.59 23.91 0.91
N PHE A 82 -0.83 23.19 2.02
CA PHE A 82 -0.46 23.64 3.37
C PHE A 82 0.72 22.87 4.00
N THR A 83 1.31 21.88 3.32
CA THR A 83 2.54 21.17 3.76
C THR A 83 3.69 21.52 2.84
#